data_AF-A0A164MH70-F1
#
_entry.id   AF-A0A164MH70-F1
#
_cell.length_a   1.000
_cell.length_b   1.000
_cell.length_c   1.000
_cell.angle_alpha   90.00
_cell.angle_beta   90.00
_cell.angle_gamma   90.00
#
_symmetry.space_group_name_H-M   'P 1'
#
loop_
_entity.id
_entity.type
_entity.pdbx_description
1 polymer ?
#
loop_
_entity_poly.entity_id
_entity_poly.type
_entity_poly.pdbx_seq_one_letter_code
_entity_poly.pdbx_strand_id
1 'polypeptide(L)'
;MLRDHRRLLITFADKAAMRDYVTSIVGQRHLPTLYALLDHPADLVDLDLPDRYVVKPTHGSGAVVVVSSDADPNATLPSIDACWAYTHVRPERADRSTLVDISQYWIEQLYGQGPNREWAYGAVPRRILVEEMLVKPNGKIADDYKLFVFHGRCEFVQVDAGRFERRSQDFYRRPWEWLPLSGGLPHSADELQQPECLAEMIEIAERLASDTDFLRVDLYVVDSRILVGELTSYPAGGDSPFHPESFDAEFGQYWTVPRAYLDRDFGETDVC
;
A
#
# COMPACT_ATOMS: atom_id res chain seq x y z
N MET A 1 0.98 18.50 -0.79
CA MET A 1 -0.34 17.85 -0.60
C MET A 1 -1.54 18.72 -0.20
N LEU A 2 -1.51 19.51 0.89
CA LEU A 2 -2.68 20.27 1.38
C LEU A 2 -3.33 21.20 0.35
N ARG A 3 -2.57 21.56 -0.69
CA ARG A 3 -2.99 22.43 -1.81
C ARG A 3 -2.74 21.77 -3.17
N ASP A 4 -2.37 20.49 -3.17
CA ASP A 4 -2.06 19.75 -4.38
C ASP A 4 -3.33 19.06 -4.87
N HIS A 5 -3.83 19.51 -6.02
CA HIS A 5 -5.01 18.96 -6.70
C HIS A 5 -4.64 18.35 -8.06
N ARG A 6 -3.36 18.07 -8.29
CA ARG A 6 -2.90 17.45 -9.53
C ARG A 6 -3.46 16.03 -9.65
N ARG A 7 -3.72 15.60 -10.88
CA ARG A 7 -4.18 14.23 -11.18
C ARG A 7 -3.21 13.15 -10.69
N LEU A 8 -1.93 13.51 -10.50
CA LEU A 8 -0.91 12.65 -9.93
C LEU A 8 -1.32 12.03 -8.57
N LEU A 9 -2.04 12.78 -7.71
CA LEU A 9 -2.51 12.23 -6.43
C LEU A 9 -3.59 11.16 -6.62
N ILE A 10 -4.40 11.26 -7.67
CA ILE A 10 -5.37 10.22 -8.05
C ILE A 10 -4.61 8.99 -8.52
N THR A 11 -3.56 9.16 -9.34
CA THR A 11 -2.70 8.06 -9.80
C THR A 11 -2.07 7.30 -8.64
N PHE A 12 -1.62 7.99 -7.59
CA PHE A 12 -1.06 7.33 -6.40
C PHE A 12 -2.14 6.57 -5.60
N ALA A 13 -3.33 7.16 -5.45
CA ALA A 13 -4.45 6.52 -4.76
C ALA A 13 -5.03 5.30 -5.51
N ASP A 14 -4.95 5.29 -6.84
CA ASP A 14 -5.43 4.19 -7.69
C ASP A 14 -4.41 3.06 -7.78
N LYS A 15 -4.71 1.93 -7.11
CA LYS A 15 -3.83 0.75 -7.13
C LYS A 15 -3.59 0.16 -8.52
N ALA A 16 -4.47 0.43 -9.49
CA ALA A 16 -4.27 0.02 -10.88
C ALA A 16 -3.41 1.04 -11.64
N ALA A 17 -3.78 2.32 -11.64
CA ALA A 17 -3.04 3.36 -12.39
C ALA A 17 -1.61 3.58 -11.84
N MET A 18 -1.40 3.39 -10.54
CA MET A 18 -0.08 3.40 -9.91
C MET A 18 0.89 2.42 -10.59
N ARG A 19 0.39 1.28 -11.11
CA ARG A 19 1.24 0.27 -11.75
C ARG A 19 1.92 0.80 -13.01
N ASP A 20 1.20 1.58 -13.80
CA ASP A 20 1.76 2.21 -15.01
C ASP A 20 2.79 3.29 -14.62
N TYR A 21 2.50 4.06 -13.57
CA TYR A 21 3.44 5.04 -13.03
C TYR A 21 4.73 4.39 -12.50
N VAL A 22 4.62 3.34 -11.69
CA VAL A 22 5.79 2.60 -11.19
C VAL A 22 6.60 2.01 -12.35
N THR A 23 5.91 1.45 -13.35
CA THR A 23 6.55 0.88 -14.54
C THR A 23 7.33 1.92 -15.33
N SER A 24 6.80 3.14 -15.51
CA SER A 24 7.48 4.19 -16.26
C SER A 24 8.69 4.77 -15.53
N ILE A 25 8.71 4.75 -14.19
CA ILE A 25 9.77 5.38 -13.38
C ILE A 25 10.86 4.39 -12.98
N VAL A 26 10.50 3.21 -12.48
CA VAL A 26 11.47 2.22 -11.95
C VAL A 26 11.41 0.87 -12.68
N GLY A 27 10.39 0.64 -13.50
CA GLY A 27 10.24 -0.57 -14.30
C GLY A 27 9.31 -1.62 -13.69
N GLN A 28 8.70 -2.43 -14.55
CA GLN A 28 7.66 -3.41 -14.19
C GLN A 28 8.12 -4.48 -13.18
N ARG A 29 9.43 -4.78 -13.13
CA ARG A 29 10.01 -5.77 -12.20
C ARG A 29 9.76 -5.44 -10.72
N HIS A 30 9.44 -4.18 -10.41
CA HIS A 30 9.14 -3.71 -9.06
C HIS A 30 7.64 -3.74 -8.74
N LEU A 31 6.84 -4.53 -9.47
CA LEU A 31 5.42 -4.73 -9.17
C LEU A 31 5.12 -6.20 -8.90
N PRO A 32 4.20 -6.50 -7.97
CA PRO A 32 3.65 -7.84 -7.83
C PRO A 32 3.00 -8.30 -9.14
N THR A 33 3.00 -9.60 -9.41
CA THR A 33 2.29 -10.15 -10.57
C THR A 33 0.80 -9.80 -10.49
N LEU A 34 0.25 -9.22 -11.55
CA LEU A 34 -1.18 -8.95 -11.67
C LEU A 34 -1.85 -10.14 -12.35
N TYR A 35 -2.82 -10.77 -11.68
CA TYR A 35 -3.60 -11.86 -12.26
C TYR A 35 -4.84 -11.33 -12.97
N ALA A 36 -5.51 -10.33 -12.39
CA ALA A 36 -6.68 -9.72 -13.01
C ALA A 36 -6.91 -8.28 -12.53
N LEU A 37 -7.49 -7.49 -13.41
CA LEU A 37 -8.09 -6.19 -13.12
C LEU A 37 -9.51 -6.21 -13.69
N LEU A 38 -10.51 -6.16 -12.83
CA LEU A 38 -11.90 -6.43 -13.18
C LEU A 38 -12.74 -5.16 -13.01
N ASP A 39 -13.45 -4.77 -14.08
CA ASP A 39 -14.50 -3.75 -14.02
C ASP A 39 -15.81 -4.32 -13.46
N HIS A 40 -16.05 -5.62 -13.67
CA HIS A 40 -17.22 -6.33 -13.18
C HIS A 40 -16.80 -7.43 -12.19
N PRO A 41 -17.21 -7.34 -10.91
CA PRO A 41 -16.88 -8.34 -9.89
C PRO A 41 -17.28 -9.78 -10.26
N ALA A 42 -18.34 -9.94 -11.04
CA ALA A 42 -18.82 -11.26 -11.51
C ALA A 42 -17.76 -12.05 -12.29
N ASP A 43 -16.84 -11.37 -12.97
CA ASP A 43 -15.77 -11.99 -13.75
C ASP A 43 -14.76 -12.75 -12.86
N LEU A 44 -14.79 -12.54 -11.54
CA LEU A 44 -13.94 -13.24 -10.57
C LEU A 44 -14.23 -14.75 -10.49
N VAL A 45 -15.46 -15.17 -10.80
CA VAL A 45 -15.90 -16.58 -10.68
C VAL A 45 -15.08 -17.51 -11.59
N ASP A 46 -14.78 -17.04 -12.80
CA ASP A 46 -14.19 -17.84 -13.87
C ASP A 46 -12.66 -17.71 -13.95
N LEU A 47 -12.03 -16.97 -13.02
CA LEU A 47 -10.58 -16.79 -13.01
C LEU A 47 -9.86 -18.07 -12.59
N ASP A 48 -8.94 -18.52 -13.45
CA ASP A 48 -7.92 -19.50 -13.09
C ASP A 48 -6.84 -18.82 -12.24
N LEU A 49 -6.95 -18.97 -10.92
CA LEU A 49 -6.03 -18.38 -9.96
C LEU A 49 -5.15 -19.46 -9.31
N PRO A 50 -3.88 -19.13 -8.98
CA PRO A 50 -3.06 -20.00 -8.17
C PRO A 50 -3.63 -20.19 -6.76
N ASP A 51 -3.10 -21.15 -6.00
CA ASP A 51 -3.49 -21.41 -4.61
C ASP A 51 -3.21 -20.25 -3.64
N ARG A 52 -2.48 -19.21 -4.09
CA ARG A 52 -2.19 -18.01 -3.30
C ARG A 52 -2.41 -16.73 -4.09
N TYR A 53 -3.26 -15.84 -3.59
CA TYR A 53 -3.55 -14.55 -4.24
C TYR A 53 -4.13 -13.55 -3.24
N VAL A 54 -4.17 -12.29 -3.66
CA VAL A 54 -4.76 -11.18 -2.93
C VAL A 54 -5.85 -10.55 -3.78
N VAL A 55 -7.02 -10.30 -3.21
CA VAL A 55 -8.13 -9.54 -3.82
C VAL A 55 -8.31 -8.24 -3.04
N LYS A 56 -8.34 -7.11 -3.75
CA LYS A 56 -8.53 -5.78 -3.14
C LYS A 56 -9.23 -4.81 -4.10
N PRO A 57 -10.00 -3.84 -3.60
CA PRO A 57 -10.53 -2.78 -4.45
C PRO A 57 -9.40 -1.82 -4.86
N THR A 58 -9.50 -1.19 -6.02
CA THR A 58 -8.51 -0.21 -6.49
C THR A 58 -8.57 1.12 -5.74
N HIS A 59 -9.73 1.47 -5.18
CA HIS A 59 -10.10 2.83 -4.75
C HIS A 59 -10.19 3.04 -3.23
N GLY A 60 -9.32 2.42 -2.43
CA GLY A 60 -9.34 2.68 -0.98
C GLY A 60 -8.27 1.92 -0.20
N SER A 61 -8.34 1.99 1.12
CA SER A 61 -7.47 1.27 2.04
C SER A 61 -8.30 0.51 3.09
N GLY A 62 -7.72 -0.54 3.68
CA GLY A 62 -8.35 -1.31 4.76
C GLY A 62 -9.20 -2.51 4.33
N ALA A 63 -9.43 -2.73 3.04
CA ALA A 63 -10.19 -3.85 2.49
C ALA A 63 -9.30 -4.76 1.65
N VAL A 64 -9.05 -5.98 2.12
CA VAL A 64 -8.21 -6.98 1.45
C VAL A 64 -8.66 -8.38 1.84
N VAL A 65 -8.82 -9.27 0.87
CA VAL A 65 -8.89 -10.72 1.10
C VAL A 65 -7.60 -11.36 0.60
N VAL A 66 -6.90 -12.05 1.50
CA VAL A 66 -5.72 -12.87 1.22
C VAL A 66 -6.15 -14.33 1.22
N VAL A 67 -5.75 -15.08 0.21
CA VAL A 67 -6.05 -16.50 0.08
C VAL A 67 -4.74 -17.28 0.04
N SER A 68 -4.56 -18.23 0.96
CA SER A 68 -3.45 -19.20 0.94
C SER A 68 -3.63 -20.32 1.96
N SER A 69 -2.92 -21.44 1.77
CA SER A 69 -2.89 -22.56 2.73
C SER A 69 -2.36 -22.20 4.13
N ASP A 70 -1.69 -21.07 4.30
CA ASP A 70 -1.13 -20.63 5.59
C ASP A 70 -2.15 -19.95 6.53
N ALA A 71 -3.36 -19.68 6.06
CA ALA A 71 -4.41 -19.08 6.88
C ALA A 71 -4.88 -20.00 8.03
N ASP A 72 -5.46 -19.42 9.09
CA ASP A 72 -6.12 -20.20 10.14
C ASP A 72 -7.19 -21.13 9.52
N PRO A 73 -7.20 -22.45 9.80
CA PRO A 73 -8.17 -23.40 9.24
C PRO A 73 -9.63 -23.11 9.61
N ASN A 74 -9.87 -22.28 10.64
CA ASN A 74 -11.18 -21.84 11.07
C ASN A 74 -11.54 -20.44 10.55
N ALA A 75 -10.60 -19.72 9.92
CA ALA A 75 -10.92 -18.44 9.30
C ALA A 75 -11.92 -18.61 8.16
N THR A 76 -12.85 -17.66 8.07
CA THR A 76 -13.90 -17.62 7.05
C THR A 76 -13.98 -16.23 6.46
N LEU A 77 -14.55 -16.13 5.27
CA LEU A 77 -14.84 -14.83 4.67
C LEU A 77 -15.82 -14.05 5.58
N PRO A 78 -15.64 -12.73 5.73
CA PRO A 78 -16.53 -11.91 6.53
C PRO A 78 -17.91 -11.81 5.85
N SER A 79 -18.93 -11.49 6.65
CA SER A 79 -20.21 -11.06 6.11
C SER A 79 -20.07 -9.72 5.38
N ILE A 80 -21.01 -9.41 4.49
CA ILE A 80 -20.95 -8.20 3.64
C ILE A 80 -20.88 -6.92 4.46
N ASP A 81 -21.58 -6.84 5.60
CA ASP A 81 -21.56 -5.70 6.52
C ASP A 81 -20.22 -5.54 7.27
N ALA A 82 -19.37 -6.57 7.29
CA ALA A 82 -18.06 -6.58 7.96
C ALA A 82 -16.90 -6.77 6.98
N CYS A 83 -17.13 -6.72 5.67
CA CYS A 83 -16.13 -7.11 4.67
C CYS A 83 -15.11 -6.02 4.32
N TRP A 84 -15.27 -4.79 4.83
CA TRP A 84 -14.22 -3.76 4.76
C TRP A 84 -13.14 -4.02 5.81
N ALA A 85 -12.41 -5.12 5.63
CA ALA A 85 -11.42 -5.60 6.59
C ALA A 85 -10.27 -6.32 5.87
N TYR A 86 -9.19 -6.55 6.62
CA TYR A 86 -8.15 -7.50 6.25
C TYR A 86 -8.61 -8.91 6.66
N THR A 87 -8.76 -9.79 5.68
CA THR A 87 -9.17 -11.18 5.88
C THR A 87 -8.13 -12.11 5.28
N HIS A 88 -7.81 -13.19 5.97
CA HIS A 88 -6.92 -14.25 5.46
C HIS A 88 -7.63 -15.60 5.59
N VAL A 89 -7.89 -16.26 4.46
CA VAL A 89 -8.61 -17.54 4.40
C VAL A 89 -7.85 -18.57 3.57
N ARG A 90 -8.18 -19.85 3.80
CA ARG A 90 -7.66 -20.95 2.97
C ARG A 90 -8.40 -21.02 1.63
N PRO A 91 -7.79 -21.58 0.56
CA PRO A 91 -8.43 -21.70 -0.75
C PRO A 91 -9.80 -22.37 -0.69
N GLU A 92 -9.95 -23.43 0.09
CA GLU A 92 -11.22 -24.16 0.27
C GLU A 92 -12.29 -23.38 1.04
N ARG A 93 -11.94 -22.25 1.66
CA ARG A 93 -12.86 -21.33 2.35
C ARG A 93 -13.10 -20.04 1.57
N ALA A 94 -12.40 -19.84 0.45
CA ALA A 94 -12.51 -18.68 -0.41
C ALA A 94 -13.61 -18.89 -1.48
N ASP A 95 -14.86 -19.04 -1.03
CA ASP A 95 -16.00 -19.25 -1.91
C ASP A 95 -16.12 -18.11 -2.95
N ARG A 96 -16.14 -18.48 -4.23
CA ARG A 96 -16.10 -17.52 -5.34
C ARG A 96 -17.33 -16.61 -5.37
N SER A 97 -18.51 -17.14 -5.08
CA SER A 97 -19.74 -16.32 -5.04
C SER A 97 -19.65 -15.27 -3.93
N THR A 98 -19.18 -15.66 -2.75
CA THR A 98 -18.99 -14.74 -1.63
C THR A 98 -17.95 -13.67 -1.92
N LEU A 99 -16.84 -14.03 -2.60
CA LEU A 99 -15.84 -13.05 -3.05
C LEU A 99 -16.41 -12.04 -4.06
N VAL A 100 -17.29 -12.49 -4.96
CA VAL A 100 -18.02 -11.59 -5.88
C VAL A 100 -18.91 -10.63 -5.10
N ASP A 101 -19.68 -11.12 -4.13
CA ASP A 101 -20.58 -10.28 -3.32
C ASP A 101 -19.79 -9.24 -2.50
N ILE A 102 -18.68 -9.66 -1.87
CA ILE A 102 -17.76 -8.76 -1.16
C ILE A 102 -17.20 -7.69 -2.11
N SER A 103 -16.75 -8.13 -3.28
CA SER A 103 -16.17 -7.26 -4.31
C SER A 103 -17.18 -6.25 -4.86
N GLN A 104 -18.43 -6.69 -5.08
CA GLN A 104 -19.54 -5.85 -5.48
C GLN A 104 -19.81 -4.79 -4.42
N TYR A 105 -19.88 -5.18 -3.14
CA TYR A 105 -20.04 -4.24 -2.05
C TYR A 105 -18.90 -3.21 -2.00
N TRP A 106 -17.64 -3.63 -2.19
CA TRP A 106 -16.49 -2.72 -2.16
C TRP A 106 -16.56 -1.65 -3.25
N ILE A 107 -16.90 -2.00 -4.49
CA ILE A 107 -16.97 -1.03 -5.60
C ILE A 107 -18.16 -0.06 -5.50
N GLU A 108 -19.18 -0.41 -4.72
CA GLU A 108 -20.30 0.48 -4.40
C GLU A 108 -19.92 1.55 -3.35
N GLN A 109 -18.84 1.35 -2.59
CA GLN A 109 -18.43 2.29 -1.56
C GLN A 109 -17.74 3.55 -2.12
N LEU A 110 -18.04 4.68 -1.49
CA LEU A 110 -17.39 5.97 -1.72
C LEU A 110 -16.28 6.22 -0.69
N TYR A 111 -15.10 5.65 -0.92
CA TYR A 111 -13.94 5.91 -0.06
C TYR A 111 -13.42 7.35 -0.20
N GLY A 112 -12.80 7.88 0.86
CA GLY A 112 -12.18 9.23 0.88
C GLY A 112 -13.14 10.40 1.14
N GLN A 113 -14.46 10.19 1.06
CA GLN A 113 -15.49 11.21 1.37
C GLN A 113 -15.91 11.23 2.86
N GLY A 114 -15.32 10.36 3.68
CA GLY A 114 -15.55 10.24 5.11
C GLY A 114 -14.65 11.16 5.97
N PRO A 115 -14.41 10.82 7.25
CA PRO A 115 -13.64 11.67 8.17
C PRO A 115 -12.24 12.04 7.65
N ASN A 116 -11.61 11.15 6.88
CA ASN A 116 -10.24 11.32 6.39
C ASN A 116 -10.09 12.40 5.30
N ARG A 117 -11.17 12.82 4.62
CA ARG A 117 -11.18 13.90 3.60
C ARG A 117 -10.11 13.75 2.49
N GLU A 118 -9.79 12.52 2.12
CA GLU A 118 -8.78 12.16 1.12
C GLU A 118 -9.36 12.25 -0.30
N TRP A 119 -9.47 13.48 -0.82
CA TRP A 119 -10.22 13.79 -2.06
C TRP A 119 -9.86 12.91 -3.26
N ALA A 120 -8.58 12.52 -3.39
CA ALA A 120 -8.07 11.79 -4.54
C ALA A 120 -8.74 10.42 -4.71
N TYR A 121 -9.03 9.71 -3.62
CA TYR A 121 -9.72 8.41 -3.66
C TYR A 121 -11.14 8.52 -4.26
N GLY A 122 -11.82 9.65 -4.06
CA GLY A 122 -13.15 9.88 -4.61
C GLY A 122 -13.20 9.93 -6.14
N ALA A 123 -12.05 10.15 -6.79
CA ALA A 123 -11.92 10.20 -8.24
C ALA A 123 -11.32 8.91 -8.85
N VAL A 124 -10.95 7.92 -8.03
CA VAL A 124 -10.37 6.66 -8.51
C VAL A 124 -11.45 5.78 -9.15
N PRO A 125 -11.22 5.21 -10.36
CA PRO A 125 -12.08 4.18 -10.93
C PRO A 125 -12.19 2.97 -9.99
N ARG A 126 -13.42 2.56 -9.68
CA ARG A 126 -13.72 1.51 -8.70
C ARG A 126 -13.73 0.15 -9.39
N ARG A 127 -12.64 -0.58 -9.23
CA ARG A 127 -12.39 -1.87 -9.87
C ARG A 127 -11.88 -2.85 -8.81
N ILE A 128 -11.79 -4.11 -9.19
CA ILE A 128 -11.20 -5.16 -8.36
C ILE A 128 -9.87 -5.56 -8.95
N LEU A 129 -8.87 -5.67 -8.09
CA LEU A 129 -7.53 -6.10 -8.46
C LEU A 129 -7.23 -7.43 -7.77
N VAL A 130 -6.76 -8.39 -8.57
CA VAL A 130 -6.27 -9.69 -8.09
C VAL A 130 -4.78 -9.81 -8.40
N GLU A 131 -3.95 -9.99 -7.39
CA GLU A 131 -2.48 -10.02 -7.53
C GLU A 131 -1.80 -11.10 -6.70
N GLU A 132 -0.51 -11.25 -6.95
CA GLU A 132 0.41 -12.11 -6.22
C GLU A 132 0.40 -11.83 -4.70
N MET A 133 0.28 -12.90 -3.92
CA MET A 133 0.52 -12.84 -2.48
C MET A 133 2.02 -12.87 -2.19
N LEU A 134 2.49 -11.84 -1.48
CA LEU A 134 3.90 -11.68 -1.12
C LEU A 134 4.21 -12.37 0.20
N VAL A 135 5.02 -13.43 0.13
CA VAL A 135 5.41 -14.26 1.28
C VAL A 135 6.92 -14.33 1.43
N LYS A 136 7.39 -14.36 2.67
CA LYS A 136 8.77 -14.65 3.04
C LYS A 136 9.09 -16.13 2.79
N PRO A 137 10.38 -16.51 2.73
CA PRO A 137 10.80 -17.92 2.58
C PRO A 137 10.22 -18.87 3.64
N ASN A 138 9.87 -18.35 4.82
CA ASN A 138 9.25 -19.11 5.91
C ASN A 138 7.71 -19.24 5.79
N GLY A 139 7.12 -18.82 4.68
CA GLY A 139 5.67 -18.88 4.41
C GLY A 139 4.86 -17.73 5.00
N LYS A 140 5.45 -16.90 5.86
CA LYS A 140 4.75 -15.75 6.47
C LYS A 140 4.56 -14.62 5.45
N ILE A 141 3.55 -13.79 5.64
CA ILE A 141 3.37 -12.58 4.81
C ILE A 141 4.58 -11.65 4.95
N ALA A 142 5.00 -11.05 3.84
CA ALA A 142 6.09 -10.09 3.78
C ALA A 142 5.87 -8.89 4.73
N ASP A 143 6.96 -8.42 5.33
CA ASP A 143 6.94 -7.21 6.15
C ASP A 143 6.87 -5.98 5.23
N ASP A 144 6.23 -4.93 5.72
CA ASP A 144 5.89 -3.74 4.95
C ASP A 144 6.84 -2.60 5.33
N TYR A 145 7.66 -2.17 4.38
CA TYR A 145 8.63 -1.10 4.55
C TYR A 145 8.06 0.19 3.96
N LYS A 146 7.78 1.17 4.83
CA LYS A 146 7.17 2.44 4.49
C LYS A 146 8.22 3.54 4.52
N LEU A 147 8.65 4.00 3.35
CA LEU A 147 9.68 5.01 3.20
C LEU A 147 9.03 6.39 3.09
N PHE A 148 9.37 7.29 4.02
CA PHE A 148 8.87 8.66 4.04
C PHE A 148 9.84 9.56 3.27
N VAL A 149 9.39 10.03 2.11
CA VAL A 149 10.17 10.85 1.20
C VAL A 149 9.67 12.28 1.22
N PHE A 150 10.55 13.22 1.53
CA PHE A 150 10.29 14.66 1.58
C PHE A 150 11.15 15.35 0.53
N HIS A 151 10.53 16.10 -0.39
CA HIS A 151 11.24 16.82 -1.45
C HIS A 151 12.29 15.97 -2.19
N GLY A 152 11.92 14.71 -2.50
CA GLY A 152 12.80 13.76 -3.19
C GLY A 152 13.89 13.10 -2.34
N ARG A 153 13.92 13.33 -1.01
CA ARG A 153 14.87 12.68 -0.09
C ARG A 153 14.16 11.80 0.93
N CYS A 154 14.57 10.54 1.04
CA CYS A 154 14.06 9.63 2.06
C CYS A 154 14.73 9.94 3.41
N GLU A 155 13.92 10.22 4.43
CA GLU A 155 14.39 10.56 5.78
C GLU A 155 14.12 9.44 6.79
N PHE A 156 12.97 8.78 6.66
CA PHE A 156 12.51 7.76 7.60
C PHE A 156 12.03 6.50 6.92
N VAL A 157 12.19 5.38 7.62
CA VAL A 157 11.64 4.08 7.25
C VAL A 157 10.82 3.58 8.43
N GLN A 158 9.57 3.20 8.18
CA GLN A 158 8.75 2.45 9.11
C GLN A 158 8.69 0.99 8.65
N VAL A 159 8.77 0.04 9.56
CA VAL A 159 8.64 -1.39 9.28
C VAL A 159 7.43 -1.92 10.04
N ASP A 160 6.39 -2.33 9.33
CA ASP A 160 5.26 -3.06 9.92
C ASP A 160 5.47 -4.56 9.69
N ALA A 161 5.62 -5.33 10.77
CA ALA A 161 5.83 -6.78 10.71
C ALA A 161 4.65 -7.56 11.30
N GLY A 162 4.61 -8.87 11.02
CA GLY A 162 3.69 -9.80 11.68
C GLY A 162 2.22 -9.64 11.29
N ARG A 163 1.93 -9.38 9.99
CA ARG A 163 0.55 -9.32 9.49
C ARG A 163 -0.18 -10.65 9.73
N PHE A 164 -1.40 -10.59 10.31
CA PHE A 164 -2.17 -11.73 10.82
C PHE A 164 -1.51 -12.54 11.95
N GLU A 165 -0.44 -12.02 12.53
CA GLU A 165 0.20 -12.54 13.74
C GLU A 165 0.25 -11.44 14.81
N ARG A 166 1.23 -11.52 15.73
CA ARG A 166 1.55 -10.40 16.60
C ARG A 166 2.20 -9.29 15.77
N ARG A 167 1.43 -8.24 15.50
CA ARG A 167 1.91 -7.06 14.77
C ARG A 167 2.92 -6.26 15.58
N SER A 168 3.93 -5.76 14.91
CA SER A 168 4.82 -4.72 15.42
C SER A 168 4.99 -3.58 14.44
N GLN A 169 5.50 -2.46 14.93
CA GLN A 169 5.83 -1.30 14.14
C GLN A 169 7.09 -0.64 14.70
N ASP A 170 8.09 -0.49 13.86
CA ASP A 170 9.39 0.07 14.22
C ASP A 170 9.75 1.20 13.24
N PHE A 171 10.43 2.23 13.72
CA PHE A 171 10.79 3.40 12.93
C PHE A 171 12.30 3.62 12.95
N TYR A 172 12.84 4.02 11.81
CA TYR A 172 14.27 4.23 11.62
C TYR A 172 14.48 5.54 10.88
N ARG A 173 15.50 6.28 11.29
CA ARG A 173 16.07 7.38 10.53
C ARG A 173 17.18 6.85 9.62
N ARG A 174 17.37 7.46 8.45
CA ARG A 174 18.56 7.21 7.63
C ARG A 174 19.85 7.48 8.44
N PRO A 175 20.87 6.60 8.42
CA PRO A 175 21.02 5.45 7.54
C PRO A 175 20.27 4.17 7.95
N TRP A 176 20.08 3.91 9.25
CA TRP A 176 19.22 2.85 9.82
C TRP A 176 19.26 2.97 11.36
N GLU A 177 19.00 4.17 11.87
CA GLU A 177 19.03 4.48 13.29
C GLU A 177 17.63 4.34 13.87
N TRP A 178 17.41 3.36 14.75
CA TRP A 178 16.12 3.13 15.37
C TRP A 178 15.66 4.35 16.18
N LEU A 179 14.38 4.69 16.06
CA LEU A 179 13.74 5.79 16.77
C LEU A 179 12.86 5.25 17.91
N PRO A 180 13.01 5.77 19.15
CA PRO A 180 12.18 5.38 20.30
C PRO A 180 10.78 6.03 20.24
N LEU A 181 10.05 5.81 19.15
CA LEU A 181 8.73 6.37 18.90
C LEU A 181 7.69 5.27 18.68
N SER A 182 6.43 5.53 19.01
CA SER A 182 5.30 4.65 18.70
C SER A 182 4.28 5.38 17.84
N GLY A 183 3.80 4.70 16.79
CA GLY A 183 2.63 5.11 15.99
C GLY A 183 1.36 4.33 16.36
N GLY A 184 1.30 3.74 17.57
CA GLY A 184 0.12 3.05 18.12
C GLY A 184 0.24 1.51 18.21
N LEU A 185 1.23 0.92 17.53
CA LEU A 185 1.59 -0.49 17.70
C LEU A 185 2.84 -0.65 18.59
N PRO A 186 3.01 -1.82 19.23
CA PRO A 186 4.23 -2.14 19.96
C PRO A 186 5.42 -2.31 19.00
N HIS A 187 6.63 -2.08 19.50
CA HIS A 187 7.88 -2.42 18.81
C HIS A 187 8.03 -3.93 18.65
N SER A 188 8.88 -4.32 17.69
CA SER A 188 9.33 -5.70 17.57
C SER A 188 9.98 -6.16 18.88
N ALA A 189 9.79 -7.43 19.23
CA ALA A 189 10.45 -8.02 20.39
C ALA A 189 11.96 -8.14 20.18
N ASP A 190 12.37 -8.33 18.91
CA ASP A 190 13.74 -8.47 18.47
C ASP A 190 14.17 -7.28 17.62
N GLU A 191 15.45 -6.90 17.70
CA GLU A 191 16.02 -5.83 16.88
C GLU A 191 16.03 -6.22 15.39
N LEU A 192 15.33 -5.42 14.57
CA LEU A 192 15.29 -5.65 13.13
C LEU A 192 16.62 -5.25 12.49
N GLN A 193 17.18 -6.20 11.74
CA GLN A 193 18.41 -5.99 11.00
C GLN A 193 18.14 -5.10 9.78
N GLN A 194 19.11 -4.25 9.46
CA GLN A 194 19.08 -3.45 8.24
C GLN A 194 18.97 -4.37 7.02
N PRO A 195 18.01 -4.16 6.11
CA PRO A 195 17.95 -4.90 4.86
C PRO A 195 19.23 -4.66 4.03
N GLU A 196 19.80 -5.72 3.47
CA GLU A 196 20.96 -5.61 2.57
C GLU A 196 20.67 -4.71 1.36
N CYS A 197 19.41 -4.72 0.91
CA CYS A 197 18.92 -3.93 -0.23
C CYS A 197 18.38 -2.54 0.14
N LEU A 198 18.60 -2.04 1.38
CA LEU A 198 18.06 -0.74 1.83
C LEU A 198 18.45 0.42 0.91
N ALA A 199 19.66 0.44 0.38
CA ALA A 199 20.11 1.49 -0.53
C ALA A 199 19.27 1.53 -1.83
N GLU A 200 18.95 0.36 -2.39
CA GLU A 200 18.10 0.24 -3.59
C GLU A 200 16.64 0.62 -3.27
N MET A 201 16.13 0.22 -2.10
CA MET A 201 14.80 0.63 -1.64
C MET A 201 14.68 2.16 -1.55
N ILE A 202 15.69 2.83 -0.98
CA ILE A 202 15.74 4.30 -0.89
C ILE A 202 15.78 4.92 -2.29
N GLU A 203 16.61 4.41 -3.21
CA GLU A 203 16.67 4.92 -4.58
C GLU A 203 15.31 4.82 -5.29
N ILE A 204 14.64 3.68 -5.18
CA ILE A 204 13.31 3.45 -5.75
C ILE A 204 12.30 4.46 -5.18
N ALA A 205 12.26 4.63 -3.85
CA ALA A 205 11.33 5.54 -3.21
C ALA A 205 11.60 7.00 -3.58
N GLU A 206 12.86 7.44 -3.58
CA GLU A 206 13.25 8.81 -3.97
C GLU A 206 12.90 9.11 -5.42
N ARG A 207 13.07 8.15 -6.34
CA ARG A 207 12.68 8.29 -7.75
C ARG A 207 11.17 8.41 -7.93
N LEU A 208 10.39 7.55 -7.26
CA LEU A 208 8.92 7.55 -7.34
C LEU A 208 8.31 8.83 -6.76
N ALA A 209 8.96 9.46 -5.79
CA ALA A 209 8.50 10.66 -5.12
C ALA A 209 9.04 11.98 -5.71
N SER A 210 9.84 11.93 -6.78
CA SER A 210 10.64 13.06 -7.30
C SER A 210 9.84 14.31 -7.67
N ASP A 211 8.57 14.19 -8.04
CA ASP A 211 7.68 15.31 -8.41
C ASP A 211 6.67 15.70 -7.31
N THR A 212 6.97 15.33 -6.05
CA THR A 212 6.11 15.58 -4.88
C THR A 212 6.85 16.30 -3.75
N ASP A 213 6.11 17.05 -2.93
CA ASP A 213 6.64 17.63 -1.70
C ASP A 213 6.76 16.60 -0.58
N PHE A 214 5.86 15.60 -0.59
CA PHE A 214 5.87 14.45 0.30
C PHE A 214 5.19 13.25 -0.37
N LEU A 215 5.78 12.07 -0.21
CA LEU A 215 5.16 10.78 -0.55
C LEU A 215 5.67 9.71 0.41
N ARG A 216 4.76 8.85 0.91
CA ARG A 216 5.15 7.59 1.55
C ARG A 216 5.09 6.48 0.49
N VAL A 217 6.20 5.77 0.34
CA VAL A 217 6.33 4.66 -0.60
C VAL A 217 6.40 3.36 0.19
N ASP A 218 5.41 2.50 0.00
CA ASP A 218 5.33 1.20 0.68
C ASP A 218 5.97 0.14 -0.22
N LEU A 219 6.99 -0.51 0.30
CA LEU A 219 7.78 -1.53 -0.38
C LEU A 219 7.70 -2.85 0.38
N TYR A 220 7.76 -3.94 -0.38
CA TYR A 220 7.97 -5.28 0.12
C TYR A 220 9.32 -5.80 -0.37
N VAL A 221 10.02 -6.53 0.49
CA VAL A 221 11.22 -7.29 0.13
C VAL A 221 10.89 -8.77 0.22
N VAL A 222 10.90 -9.45 -0.93
CA VAL A 222 10.66 -10.89 -1.03
C VAL A 222 11.77 -11.51 -1.86
N ASP A 223 12.55 -12.37 -1.22
CA ASP A 223 13.79 -12.93 -1.78
C ASP A 223 14.73 -11.79 -2.24
N SER A 224 14.99 -11.69 -3.55
CA SER A 224 15.78 -10.62 -4.16
C SER A 224 14.93 -9.58 -4.91
N ARG A 225 13.61 -9.57 -4.70
CA ARG A 225 12.69 -8.62 -5.34
C ARG A 225 12.28 -7.51 -4.37
N ILE A 226 12.40 -6.27 -4.81
CA ILE A 226 11.80 -5.10 -4.18
C ILE A 226 10.53 -4.75 -4.95
N LEU A 227 9.38 -4.79 -4.30
CA LEU A 227 8.07 -4.64 -4.92
C LEU A 227 7.33 -3.45 -4.30
N VAL A 228 6.76 -2.58 -5.14
CA VAL A 228 5.94 -1.44 -4.72
C VAL A 228 4.54 -1.92 -4.41
N GLY A 229 4.10 -1.68 -3.17
CA GLY A 229 2.78 -2.05 -2.67
C GLY A 229 1.77 -0.91 -2.73
N GLU A 230 2.18 0.29 -2.34
CA GLU A 230 1.34 1.49 -2.24
C GLU A 230 2.20 2.75 -2.44
N LEU A 231 1.66 3.74 -3.14
CA LEU A 231 2.13 5.11 -3.12
C LEU A 231 1.07 5.93 -2.41
N THR A 232 1.36 6.50 -1.24
CA THR A 232 0.36 7.25 -0.50
C THR A 232 0.80 8.65 -0.16
N SER A 233 -0.09 9.56 -0.49
CA SER A 233 -0.07 10.92 -0.01
C SER A 233 -0.67 11.02 1.40
N TYR A 234 -1.60 10.15 1.76
CA TYR A 234 -2.36 10.30 2.99
C TYR A 234 -2.06 9.19 4.01
N PRO A 235 -0.83 9.04 4.54
CA PRO A 235 -0.56 8.10 5.62
C PRO A 235 -1.57 8.27 6.76
N ALA A 236 -2.40 7.24 6.97
CA ALA A 236 -3.46 7.24 7.98
C ALA A 236 -4.41 8.46 7.92
N GLY A 237 -4.63 9.04 6.74
CA GLY A 237 -5.43 10.26 6.58
C GLY A 237 -4.83 11.52 7.21
N GLY A 238 -3.61 11.44 7.76
CA GLY A 238 -2.99 12.51 8.55
C GLY A 238 -3.36 12.50 10.04
N ASP A 239 -4.11 11.50 10.53
CA ASP A 239 -4.67 11.47 11.88
C ASP A 239 -4.00 10.43 12.81
N SER A 240 -2.76 10.05 12.53
CA SER A 240 -1.99 9.08 13.34
C SER A 240 -0.81 9.76 14.04
N PRO A 241 -1.01 10.34 15.24
CA PRO A 241 0.05 11.02 15.97
C PRO A 241 1.12 10.06 16.47
N PHE A 242 2.35 10.55 16.59
CA PHE A 242 3.43 9.80 17.22
C PHE A 242 3.50 10.05 18.73
N HIS A 243 4.02 9.07 19.46
CA HIS A 243 4.38 9.22 20.86
C HIS A 243 5.87 8.93 21.08
N PRO A 244 6.63 9.85 21.72
CA PRO A 244 6.21 11.19 22.14
C PRO A 244 5.93 12.15 20.97
N GLU A 245 5.07 13.16 21.20
CA GLU A 245 4.63 14.17 20.21
C GLU A 245 5.78 14.93 19.55
N SER A 246 6.97 14.97 20.18
CA SER A 246 8.17 15.55 19.56
C SER A 246 8.50 14.94 18.20
N PHE A 247 8.12 13.69 17.95
CA PHE A 247 8.32 13.03 16.66
C PHE A 247 7.39 13.57 15.56
N ASP A 248 6.21 14.09 15.89
CA ASP A 248 5.35 14.76 14.91
C ASP A 248 6.05 16.02 14.35
N ALA A 249 6.64 16.82 15.25
CA ALA A 249 7.43 18.00 14.86
C ALA A 249 8.69 17.62 14.07
N GLU A 250 9.38 16.55 14.48
CA GLU A 250 10.58 16.08 13.80
C GLU A 250 10.29 15.58 12.37
N PHE A 251 9.22 14.82 12.16
CA PHE A 251 8.83 14.41 10.81
C PHE A 251 8.43 15.63 9.98
N GLY A 252 7.68 16.55 10.57
CA GLY A 252 7.21 17.78 9.93
C GLY A 252 8.33 18.75 9.51
N GLN A 253 9.49 18.74 10.17
CA GLN A 253 10.57 19.72 9.89
C GLN A 253 11.15 19.59 8.47
N TYR A 254 11.05 18.40 7.86
CA TYR A 254 11.51 18.14 6.50
C TYR A 254 10.49 18.58 5.44
N TRP A 255 9.25 18.83 5.85
CA TRP A 255 8.17 19.11 4.92
C TRP A 255 7.91 20.62 4.78
N THR A 256 8.42 21.19 3.69
CA THR A 256 8.02 22.54 3.24
C THR A 256 6.87 22.45 2.25
N VAL A 257 5.70 23.00 2.58
CA VAL A 257 4.53 22.98 1.67
C VAL A 257 4.67 24.06 0.59
N PRO A 258 4.70 23.69 -0.71
CA PRO A 258 4.75 24.66 -1.81
C PRO A 258 3.54 25.61 -1.84
N ARG A 259 3.76 26.83 -2.34
CA ARG A 259 2.67 27.80 -2.57
C ARG A 259 1.78 27.42 -3.75
N ALA A 260 2.35 26.78 -4.76
CA ALA A 260 1.68 26.27 -5.95
C ALA A 260 2.41 25.01 -6.42
N TYR A 261 1.69 24.12 -7.09
CA TYR A 261 2.24 22.94 -7.76
C TYR A 261 2.18 23.18 -9.26
N LEU A 262 3.25 22.83 -9.97
CA LEU A 262 3.29 22.89 -11.42
C LEU A 262 2.88 21.53 -11.96
N ASP A 263 1.93 21.52 -12.90
CA ASP A 263 1.67 20.33 -13.69
C ASP A 263 2.87 20.09 -14.60
N ARG A 264 3.48 18.92 -14.46
CA ARG A 264 4.40 18.38 -15.44
C ARG A 264 3.58 17.40 -16.25
N ASP A 265 3.35 17.69 -17.52
CA ASP A 265 2.67 16.76 -18.42
C ASP A 265 3.50 15.47 -18.50
N PHE A 266 3.04 14.41 -17.83
CA PHE A 266 3.46 13.05 -18.15
C PHE A 266 2.71 12.70 -19.43
N GLY A 267 3.35 12.98 -20.57
CA GLY A 267 2.73 13.01 -21.89
C GLY A 267 1.69 11.93 -22.11
N GLU A 268 0.54 12.34 -22.65
CA GLU A 268 -0.33 11.45 -23.40
C GLU A 268 0.55 10.71 -24.41
N THR A 269 0.67 9.40 -24.23
CA THR A 269 1.19 8.56 -25.31
C THR A 269 0.13 8.60 -26.38
N ASP A 270 0.41 9.34 -27.45
CA ASP A 270 -0.36 9.33 -28.69
C ASP A 270 -0.54 7.87 -29.13
N VAL A 271 -1.74 7.33 -28.89
CA VAL A 271 -2.21 6.12 -29.54
C VAL A 271 -2.67 6.55 -30.93
N CYS A 272 -1.78 6.45 -31.92
CA CYS A 272 -2.16 6.35 -33.33
C CYS A 272 -2.65 4.93 -33.64
#